data_AF-W6JV31-F1
#
_entry.id   AF-W6JV31-F1
#
_cell.length_a   1.000
_cell.length_b   1.000
_cell.length_c   1.000
_cell.angle_alpha   90.00
_cell.angle_beta   90.00
_cell.angle_gamma   90.00
#
_symmetry.space_group_name_H-M   'P 1'
#
loop_
_entity.id
_entity.type
_entity.pdbx_description
1 polymer ?
#
loop_
_entity_poly.entity_id
_entity_poly.type
_entity_poly.pdbx_seq_one_letter_code
_entity_poly.pdbx_strand_id
1 'polypeptide(L)' 'MREARKEIARIEKQLQRLSEKADRLHEEMATRASDHQAMMTLAADLRAVADQVVDLEEAWLAAADIAG' A
#
# COMPACT_ATOMS: atom_id res chain seq x y z
N MET A 1 12.73 17.15 -13.14
CA MET A 1 11.38 17.62 -13.53
C MET A 1 10.52 16.56 -14.22
N ARG A 2 10.65 16.27 -15.54
CA ARG A 2 9.73 15.32 -16.22
C ARG A 2 9.75 13.90 -15.62
N GLU A 3 10.94 13.33 -15.40
CA GLU A 3 11.06 11.99 -14.83
C GLU A 3 10.55 11.94 -13.38
N ALA A 4 10.78 12.98 -12.58
CA ALA A 4 10.22 13.08 -11.22
C ALA A 4 8.68 13.11 -11.21
N ARG A 5 8.06 13.86 -12.13
CA ARG A 5 6.59 13.85 -12.29
C ARG A 5 6.05 12.49 -12.75
N LYS A 6 6.79 11.78 -13.59
CA LYS A 6 6.43 10.42 -14.03
C LYS A 6 6.53 9.43 -12.87
N GLU A 7 7.54 9.60 -12.02
CA GLU A 7 7.74 8.77 -10.82
C GLU A 7 6.62 8.98 -9.80
N ILE A 8 6.25 10.23 -9.52
CA ILE A 8 5.07 10.58 -8.70
C ILE A 8 3.82 9.85 -9.21
N ALA A 9 3.50 9.96 -10.50
CA ALA A 9 2.32 9.30 -11.08
C ALA A 9 2.39 7.76 -11.00
N ARG A 10 3.60 7.18 -11.06
CA ARG A 10 3.82 5.75 -10.88
C ARG A 10 3.53 5.33 -9.44
N ILE A 11 4.04 6.08 -8.47
CA ILE A 11 3.86 5.81 -7.04
C ILE A 11 2.38 5.95 -6.64
N GLU A 12 1.69 7.01 -7.09
CA GLU A 12 0.26 7.19 -6.84
C GLU A 12 -0.57 6.00 -7.33
N LYS A 13 -0.25 5.47 -8.52
CA LYS A 13 -0.90 4.27 -9.04
C LYS A 13 -0.60 3.02 -8.20
N GLN A 14 0.58 2.92 -7.60
CA GLN A 14 0.92 1.82 -6.70
C GLN A 14 0.18 1.93 -5.37
N LEU A 15 0.12 3.13 -4.78
CA LEU A 15 -0.66 3.41 -3.58
C LEU A 15 -2.14 3.08 -3.76
N GLN A 16 -2.73 3.47 -4.89
CA GLN A 16 -4.12 3.11 -5.21
C GLN A 16 -4.35 1.59 -5.20
N ARG A 17 -3.43 0.81 -5.80
CA ARG A 17 -3.53 -0.66 -5.82
C ARG A 17 -3.34 -1.28 -4.44
N LEU A 18 -2.49 -0.69 -3.61
CA LEU A 18 -2.29 -1.13 -2.23
C LEU A 18 -3.53 -0.85 -1.38
N SER A 19 -4.19 0.29 -1.58
CA SER A 19 -5.49 0.58 -0.95
C SER A 19 -6.52 -0.49 -1.31
N GLU A 20 -6.69 -0.77 -2.61
CA GLU A 20 -7.64 -1.81 -3.07
C GLU A 20 -7.28 -3.21 -2.56
N LYS A 21 -6.01 -3.48 -2.28
CA LYS A 21 -5.55 -4.74 -1.68
C LYS A 21 -5.89 -4.76 -0.18
N ALA A 22 -5.67 -3.67 0.54
CA ALA A 22 -6.03 -3.56 1.95
C ALA A 22 -7.53 -3.75 2.17
N ASP A 23 -8.37 -3.16 1.32
CA ASP A 23 -9.83 -3.32 1.37
C ASP A 23 -10.23 -4.79 1.21
N ARG A 24 -9.67 -5.49 0.21
CA ARG A 24 -9.92 -6.92 0.00
C ARG A 24 -9.44 -7.79 1.18
N LEU A 25 -8.30 -7.46 1.77
CA LEU A 25 -7.81 -8.16 2.96
C LEU A 25 -8.76 -7.96 4.14
N HIS A 26 -9.29 -6.74 4.34
CA HIS A 26 -10.27 -6.48 5.39
C HIS A 26 -11.58 -7.25 5.17
N GLU A 27 -12.08 -7.33 3.94
CA GLU A 27 -13.26 -8.13 3.58
C GLU A 27 -13.04 -9.63 3.86
N GLU A 28 -11.86 -10.15 3.52
CA GLU A 28 -11.50 -11.54 3.81
C GLU A 28 -11.36 -11.78 5.32
N MET A 29 -10.80 -10.82 6.05
CA MET A 29 -10.70 -10.88 7.50
C MET A 29 -12.08 -10.94 8.16
N ALA A 30 -13.02 -10.12 7.71
CA ALA A 30 -14.40 -10.15 8.18
C ALA A 30 -15.07 -11.51 7.91
N THR A 31 -14.82 -12.09 6.73
CA THR A 31 -15.36 -13.41 6.33
C THR A 31 -14.78 -14.55 7.17
N ARG A 32 -13.50 -14.45 7.57
CA ARG A 32 -12.76 -15.49 8.29
C ARG A 32 -12.53 -15.19 9.77
N ALA A 33 -13.33 -14.31 10.38
CA ALA A 33 -13.08 -13.80 11.73
C ALA A 33 -12.92 -14.88 12.81
N SER A 34 -13.55 -16.05 12.64
CA SER A 34 -13.45 -17.19 13.57
C SER A 34 -12.28 -18.15 13.29
N ASP A 35 -11.60 -18.02 12.15
CA ASP A 35 -10.42 -18.82 11.79
C ASP A 35 -9.16 -18.09 12.23
N HIS A 36 -8.69 -18.42 13.44
CA HIS A 36 -7.53 -17.76 14.04
C HIS A 36 -6.25 -17.91 13.21
N GLN A 37 -6.05 -19.07 12.55
CA GLN A 37 -4.87 -19.28 11.72
C GLN A 37 -4.92 -18.42 10.46
N ALA A 38 -6.08 -18.34 9.81
CA ALA A 38 -6.26 -17.43 8.68
C ALA A 38 -6.11 -15.96 9.11
N MET A 39 -6.61 -15.58 10.29
CA MET A 39 -6.46 -14.22 10.82
C MET A 39 -5.00 -13.82 11.02
N MET A 40 -4.15 -14.73 11.51
CA MET A 40 -2.72 -14.42 11.66
C MET A 40 -2.04 -14.14 10.31
N THR A 41 -2.34 -14.94 9.29
CA THR A 41 -1.80 -14.74 7.94
C THR A 41 -2.29 -13.42 7.34
N LEU A 42 -3.60 -13.16 7.40
CA LEU A 42 -4.21 -11.96 6.84
C LEU A 42 -3.71 -10.68 7.55
N ALA A 43 -3.49 -10.73 8.86
CA ALA A 43 -2.90 -9.63 9.61
C ALA A 43 -1.44 -9.37 9.21
N ALA A 44 -0.66 -10.42 8.96
CA ALA A 44 0.71 -10.28 8.45
C ALA A 44 0.72 -9.66 7.04
N ASP A 45 -0.19 -10.09 6.17
CA ASP A 45 -0.34 -9.53 4.83
C ASP A 45 -0.76 -8.06 4.85
N LEU A 46 -1.69 -7.69 5.74
CA LEU A 46 -2.12 -6.31 5.94
C LEU A 46 -0.96 -5.44 6.47
N ARG A 47 -0.16 -5.97 7.39
CA ARG A 47 1.04 -5.27 7.88
C ARG A 47 2.04 -5.03 6.76
N ALA A 48 2.28 -6.02 5.90
CA ALA A 48 3.18 -5.88 4.75
C ALA A 48 2.65 -4.86 3.73
N VAL A 49 1.34 -4.69 3.59
CA VAL A 49 0.75 -3.61 2.79
C VAL A 49 1.02 -2.25 3.42
N ALA A 50 0.82 -2.11 4.73
CA ALA A 50 1.08 -0.86 5.44
C ALA A 50 2.57 -0.45 5.36
N ASP A 51 3.49 -1.39 5.53
CA ASP A 51 4.93 -1.12 5.40
C ASP A 51 5.28 -0.65 3.97
N GLN A 52 4.71 -1.27 2.93
CA GLN A 52 4.89 -0.83 1.54
C GLN A 52 4.31 0.57 1.25
N VAL A 53 3.21 0.94 1.91
CA VAL A 53 2.64 2.29 1.79
C VAL A 53 3.62 3.31 2.33
N VAL A 54 4.21 3.08 3.50
CA VAL A 54 5.21 3.98 4.10
C VAL A 54 6.40 4.17 3.16
N ASP A 55 6.96 3.08 2.64
CA ASP A 55 8.10 3.14 1.70
C ASP A 55 7.77 3.96 0.44
N LEU A 56 6.54 3.82 -0.07
CA LEU A 56 6.08 4.57 -1.24
C LEU A 56 5.79 6.04 -0.93
N GLU A 57 5.27 6.36 0.25
CA GLU A 57 5.07 7.74 0.70
C GLU A 57 6.40 8.48 0.83
N GLU A 58 7.42 7.84 1.39
CA GLU A 58 8.78 8.40 1.45
C GLU A 58 9.36 8.64 0.05
N ALA A 59 9.21 7.66 -0.86
CA ALA A 59 9.65 7.81 -2.24
C ALA A 59 8.87 8.91 -2.99
N TRP A 60 7.57 9.07 -2.69
CA TRP A 60 6.73 10.11 -3.26
C TRP A 60 7.23 11.49 -2.84
N LEU A 61 7.50 11.69 -1.55
CA LEU A 61 8.01 12.96 -1.00
C LEU A 61 9.34 13.34 -1.66
N ALA A 62 10.27 12.39 -1.75
CA ALA A 62 11.55 12.62 -2.42
C ALA A 62 11.39 13.00 -3.90
N ALA A 63 10.45 12.38 -4.61
CA ALA A 63 10.18 12.73 -6.01
C ALA A 63 9.47 14.09 -6.15
N ALA A 64 8.59 14.45 -5.22
CA ALA A 64 7.91 15.74 -5.15
C ALA A 64 8.90 16.89 -4.94
N ASP A 65 9.87 16.72 -4.04
CA ASP A 65 10.94 17.69 -3.81
C ASP A 65 11.78 17.96 -5.07
N ILE A 66 12.00 16.95 -5.91
CA ILE A 66 12.74 17.08 -7.18
C ILE A 66 11.86 17.71 -8.29
N ALA A 67 10.54 17.65 -8.15
CA ALA A 67 9.58 18.13 -9.15
C ALA A 67 9.12 19.58 -8.94
N GLY A 68 9.22 20.09 -7.71
CA GLY A 68 9.01 21.49 -7.34
C GLY A 68 10.16 22.39 -7.76
#